data_AF-A0A2S2N8G5-F1
#
_entry.id   AF-A0A2S2N8G5-F1
#
_cell.length_a   1.000
_cell.length_b   1.000
_cell.length_c   1.000
_cell.angle_alpha   90.00
_cell.angle_beta   90.00
_cell.angle_gamma   90.00
#
_symmetry.space_group_name_H-M   'P 1'
#
loop_
_entity.id
_entity.type
_entity.pdbx_description
1 polymer ?
#
loop_
_entity_poly.entity_id
_entity_poly.type
_entity_poly.pdbx_seq_one_letter_code
_entity_poly.pdbx_strand_id
1 'polypeptide(L)'
;LKDILKNNSIHDDSFHDNTDLEGFPLNNLNSLKEVDSKLKSDTLYYKCLIKRLKEFGGNNVYMVTKCIMEFLITDNLGMQISLTGRGTNNKKNEKMSLISLTIFKLITRVIMKNVSG
;
A
#
# COMPACT_ATOMS: atom_id res chain seq x y z
N LEU A 1 28.02 23.27 -27.72
CA LEU A 1 28.34 22.22 -26.73
C LEU A 1 27.71 22.49 -25.35
N LYS A 2 26.52 23.11 -25.27
CA LYS A 2 25.78 23.31 -24.00
C LYS A 2 24.26 23.09 -24.10
N ASP A 3 23.74 22.46 -25.16
CA ASP A 3 22.29 22.26 -25.34
C ASP A 3 21.90 20.82 -25.71
N ILE A 4 22.51 19.82 -25.05
CA ILE A 4 22.11 18.40 -25.19
C ILE A 4 21.88 17.77 -23.81
N LEU A 5 21.10 18.44 -22.96
CA LEU A 5 20.70 17.91 -21.64
C LEU A 5 19.26 18.28 -21.29
N LYS A 6 18.36 18.20 -22.27
CA LYS A 6 16.92 18.12 -22.05
C LYS A 6 16.37 17.04 -22.96
N ASN A 7 15.59 16.14 -22.37
CA ASN A 7 14.91 15.00 -22.98
C ASN A 7 15.70 13.70 -22.89
N ASN A 8 15.60 13.06 -21.72
CA ASN A 8 15.37 11.61 -21.62
C ASN A 8 14.88 11.29 -20.19
N SER A 9 13.72 11.83 -19.81
CA SER A 9 12.85 11.07 -18.92
C SER A 9 12.07 10.15 -19.86
N ILE A 10 12.69 9.02 -20.18
CA ILE A 10 12.01 7.91 -20.85
C ILE A 10 10.92 7.48 -19.86
N HIS A 11 9.71 8.02 -20.06
CA HIS A 11 8.49 7.41 -19.55
C HIS A 11 8.36 6.11 -20.34
N ASP A 12 8.99 5.06 -19.81
CA ASP A 12 8.75 3.70 -20.25
C ASP A 12 7.34 3.31 -19.77
N ASP A 13 6.35 3.85 -20.48
CA ASP A 13 4.91 3.55 -20.33
C ASP A 13 4.56 2.23 -21.06
N SER A 14 5.54 1.38 -21.39
CA SER A 14 5.32 0.11 -22.11
C SER A 14 5.15 -1.10 -21.19
N PHE A 15 4.93 -0.91 -19.88
CA PHE A 15 4.60 -2.03 -19.00
C PHE A 15 3.17 -2.50 -19.27
N HIS A 16 3.05 -3.61 -19.99
CA HIS A 16 1.79 -4.33 -20.14
C HIS A 16 1.22 -4.67 -18.75
N ASP A 17 0.09 -4.04 -18.48
CA ASP A 17 -0.60 -3.85 -17.21
C ASP A 17 -1.38 -5.10 -16.72
N ASN A 18 -0.81 -6.29 -16.93
CA ASN A 18 -1.50 -7.56 -16.62
C ASN A 18 -0.92 -8.23 -15.36
N THR A 19 -0.35 -7.46 -14.44
CA THR A 19 -0.09 -8.02 -13.11
C THR A 19 -1.38 -7.89 -12.33
N ASP A 20 -2.28 -8.85 -12.50
CA ASP A 20 -3.48 -8.92 -11.68
C ASP A 20 -3.06 -8.93 -10.21
N LEU A 21 -3.52 -7.92 -9.45
CA LEU A 21 -3.40 -7.89 -8.00
C LEU A 21 -4.45 -8.86 -7.40
N GLU A 22 -4.38 -10.13 -7.84
CA GLU A 22 -5.15 -11.22 -7.30
C GLU A 22 -4.83 -11.41 -5.81
N GLY A 23 -5.84 -11.75 -5.01
CA GLY A 23 -5.68 -12.07 -3.59
C GLY A 23 -6.03 -10.95 -2.61
N PHE A 24 -6.50 -9.78 -3.09
CA PHE A 24 -7.17 -8.79 -2.26
C PHE A 24 -8.70 -8.98 -2.25
N PRO A 25 -9.41 -8.68 -1.14
CA PRO A 25 -8.87 -8.26 0.15
C PRO A 25 -8.24 -9.42 0.93
N LEU A 26 -7.21 -9.12 1.72
CA LEU A 26 -6.50 -10.10 2.54
C LEU A 26 -7.35 -10.51 3.75
N ASN A 27 -7.40 -11.80 4.04
CA ASN A 27 -8.26 -12.35 5.09
C ASN A 27 -7.50 -12.90 6.32
N ASN A 28 -6.18 -12.98 6.29
CA ASN A 28 -5.39 -13.53 7.39
C ASN A 28 -3.97 -12.96 7.46
N LEU A 29 -3.32 -13.17 8.61
CA LEU A 29 -1.97 -12.64 8.88
C LEU A 29 -0.88 -13.24 7.99
N ASN A 30 -1.04 -14.48 7.50
CA ASN A 30 -0.03 -15.11 6.64
C ASN A 30 -0.01 -14.45 5.27
N SER A 31 -1.17 -14.28 4.64
CA SER A 31 -1.29 -13.56 3.37
C SER A 31 -0.79 -12.11 3.48
N LEU A 32 -1.02 -11.44 4.63
CA LEU A 32 -0.45 -10.11 4.89
C LEU A 32 1.08 -10.12 4.95
N LYS A 33 1.69 -11.10 5.63
CA LYS A 33 3.15 -11.25 5.69
C LYS A 33 3.76 -11.57 4.33
N GLU A 34 3.10 -12.41 3.55
CA GLU A 34 3.52 -12.75 2.19
C GLU A 34 3.50 -11.53 1.28
N VAL A 35 2.41 -10.76 1.27
CA VAL A 35 2.33 -9.49 0.54
C VAL A 35 3.39 -8.51 1.01
N ASP A 36 3.58 -8.35 2.32
CA ASP A 36 4.59 -7.43 2.86
C ASP A 36 6.02 -7.83 2.48
N SER A 37 6.29 -9.13 2.39
CA SER A 37 7.57 -9.67 1.95
C SER A 37 7.76 -9.47 0.44
N LYS A 38 6.72 -9.73 -0.35
CA LYS A 38 6.72 -9.50 -1.81
C LYS A 38 6.95 -8.03 -2.14
N LEU A 39 6.37 -7.10 -1.38
CA LEU A 39 6.61 -5.66 -1.55
C LEU A 39 8.07 -5.24 -1.32
N LYS A 40 8.87 -6.02 -0.59
CA LYS A 40 10.29 -5.73 -0.35
C LYS A 40 11.20 -6.27 -1.45
N SER A 41 10.81 -7.35 -2.12
CA SER A 41 11.65 -8.06 -3.10
C SER A 41 11.21 -7.87 -4.55
N ASP A 42 9.92 -7.61 -4.80
CA ASP A 42 9.34 -7.54 -6.13
C ASP A 42 8.97 -6.08 -6.49
N THR A 43 9.84 -5.47 -7.29
CA THR A 43 9.67 -4.08 -7.74
C THR A 43 8.47 -3.91 -8.67
N LEU A 44 8.12 -4.92 -9.46
CA LEU A 44 6.97 -4.85 -10.37
C LEU A 44 5.67 -4.88 -9.57
N TYR A 45 5.55 -5.83 -8.65
CA TYR A 45 4.43 -5.91 -7.74
C TYR A 45 4.24 -4.62 -6.92
N TYR A 46 5.35 -4.04 -6.42
CA TYR A 46 5.34 -2.75 -5.72
C TYR A 46 4.77 -1.62 -6.61
N LYS A 47 5.21 -1.52 -7.86
CA LYS A 47 4.73 -0.50 -8.81
C LYS A 47 3.25 -0.68 -9.14
N CYS A 48 2.82 -1.93 -9.40
CA CYS A 48 1.42 -2.25 -9.68
C CYS A 48 0.51 -1.91 -8.50
N LEU A 49 0.91 -2.26 -7.27
CA LEU A 49 0.13 -1.91 -6.08
C LEU A 49 0.04 -0.39 -5.90
N ILE A 50 1.13 0.36 -6.10
CA ILE A 50 1.08 1.83 -6.07
C ILE A 50 0.11 2.38 -7.11
N LYS A 51 0.16 1.89 -8.35
CA LYS A 51 -0.72 2.34 -9.43
C LYS A 51 -2.18 2.14 -9.04
N ARG A 52 -2.53 0.94 -8.56
CA ARG A 52 -3.88 0.63 -8.09
C ARG A 52 -4.31 1.50 -6.91
N LEU A 53 -3.44 1.70 -5.91
CA LEU A 53 -3.81 2.51 -4.74
C LEU A 53 -4.00 4.00 -5.07
N LYS A 54 -3.34 4.52 -6.12
CA LYS A 54 -3.52 5.90 -6.58
C LYS A 54 -4.90 6.16 -7.18
N GLU A 55 -5.61 5.12 -7.62
CA GLU A 55 -6.96 5.24 -8.15
C GLU A 55 -7.97 5.64 -7.07
N PHE A 56 -7.68 5.35 -5.80
CA PHE A 56 -8.40 5.89 -4.65
C PHE A 56 -7.92 7.32 -4.36
N GLY A 57 -8.22 8.24 -5.27
CA GLY A 57 -7.97 9.68 -5.09
C GLY A 57 -9.07 10.40 -4.32
N GLY A 58 -8.84 11.67 -3.97
CA GLY A 58 -9.86 12.54 -3.40
C GLY A 58 -9.30 13.60 -2.45
N ASN A 59 -10.18 14.46 -1.96
CA ASN A 59 -9.82 15.66 -1.19
C ASN A 59 -9.90 15.40 0.33
N ASN A 60 -10.32 14.20 0.73
CA ASN A 60 -10.57 13.84 2.11
C ASN A 60 -9.71 12.63 2.48
N VAL A 61 -8.68 12.87 3.29
CA VAL A 61 -7.71 11.86 3.75
C VAL A 61 -8.43 10.68 4.41
N TYR A 62 -9.45 10.94 5.22
CA TYR A 62 -10.20 9.89 5.91
C TYR A 62 -10.91 8.97 4.93
N MET A 63 -11.64 9.54 3.96
CA MET A 63 -12.38 8.74 2.97
C MET A 63 -11.44 7.92 2.08
N VAL A 64 -10.34 8.53 1.62
CA VAL A 64 -9.31 7.83 0.82
C VAL A 64 -8.68 6.70 1.62
N THR A 65 -8.30 6.95 2.88
CA THR A 65 -7.72 5.93 3.76
C THR A 65 -8.69 4.76 3.95
N LYS A 66 -9.98 5.05 4.19
CA LYS A 66 -11.01 4.03 4.36
C LYS A 66 -11.13 3.15 3.11
N CYS A 67 -11.27 3.75 1.93
CA CYS A 67 -11.39 3.00 0.67
C CYS A 67 -10.17 2.11 0.41
N ILE A 68 -8.96 2.63 0.66
CA ILE A 68 -7.73 1.85 0.53
C ILE A 68 -7.72 0.66 1.50
N MET A 69 -8.10 0.87 2.76
CA MET A 69 -8.11 -0.22 3.75
C MET A 69 -9.17 -1.28 3.41
N GLU A 70 -10.37 -0.89 3.00
CA GLU A 70 -11.44 -1.82 2.57
C GLU A 70 -11.04 -2.62 1.32
N PHE A 71 -10.26 -2.05 0.42
CA PHE A 71 -9.67 -2.77 -0.70
C PHE A 71 -8.62 -3.80 -0.24
N LEU A 72 -7.76 -3.43 0.72
CA LEU A 72 -6.61 -4.25 1.09
C LEU A 72 -6.92 -5.38 2.05
N ILE A 73 -7.85 -5.20 2.99
CA ILE A 73 -8.07 -6.15 4.08
C ILE A 73 -9.55 -6.34 4.39
N THR A 74 -9.88 -7.55 4.83
CA THR A 74 -11.21 -7.85 5.40
C THR A 74 -11.29 -7.45 6.87
N ASP A 75 -12.51 -7.35 7.39
CA ASP A 75 -12.76 -7.13 8.83
C ASP A 75 -12.12 -8.21 9.71
N ASN A 76 -12.13 -9.47 9.26
CA ASN A 76 -11.51 -10.58 9.98
C ASN A 76 -10.00 -10.38 10.18
N LEU A 77 -9.30 -9.87 9.17
CA LEU A 77 -7.90 -9.46 9.30
C LEU A 77 -7.77 -8.17 10.11
N GLY A 78 -8.67 -7.20 9.90
CA GLY A 78 -8.72 -5.93 10.61
C GLY A 78 -8.75 -6.09 12.14
N MET A 79 -9.45 -7.11 12.64
CA MET A 79 -9.48 -7.42 14.08
C MET A 79 -8.15 -7.92 14.64
N GLN A 80 -7.29 -8.53 13.82
CA GLN A 80 -6.01 -9.13 14.22
C GLN A 80 -4.83 -8.14 14.14
N ILE A 81 -5.04 -6.97 13.55
CA ILE A 81 -4.04 -5.92 13.40
C ILE A 81 -4.39 -4.70 14.27
N SER A 82 -3.37 -3.93 14.65
CA SER A 82 -3.56 -2.57 15.13
C SER A 82 -2.39 -1.70 14.71
N LEU A 83 -2.55 -0.39 14.80
CA LEU A 83 -1.51 0.55 14.37
C LEU A 83 -0.16 0.22 15.01
N THR A 84 -0.12 -0.04 16.33
CA THR A 84 1.11 -0.26 17.10
C THR A 84 1.32 -1.71 17.56
N GLY A 85 0.41 -2.62 17.22
CA GLY A 85 0.44 -4.02 17.69
C GLY A 85 -0.11 -4.23 19.11
N ARG A 86 -0.67 -3.18 19.71
CA ARG A 86 -1.36 -3.28 21.01
C ARG A 86 -2.79 -3.76 20.84
N GLY A 87 -3.24 -4.62 21.76
CA GLY A 87 -4.63 -5.07 21.85
C GLY A 87 -5.47 -4.23 22.80
N THR A 88 -6.61 -4.77 23.20
CA THR A 88 -7.52 -4.12 24.16
C THR A 88 -6.79 -3.91 25.49
N ASN A 89 -7.02 -2.78 26.16
CA ASN A 89 -6.32 -2.41 27.40
C ASN A 89 -4.79 -2.24 27.27
N ASN A 90 -4.29 -1.86 26.07
CA ASN A 90 -2.87 -1.59 25.80
C ASN A 90 -1.92 -2.77 26.04
N LYS A 91 -2.44 -4.00 26.05
CA LYS A 91 -1.60 -5.20 26.12
C LYS A 91 -0.66 -5.26 24.91
N LYS A 92 0.64 -5.38 25.19
CA LYS A 92 1.68 -5.44 24.15
C LYS A 92 1.60 -6.78 23.42
N ASN A 93 1.88 -6.76 22.13
CA ASN A 93 2.06 -7.95 21.26
C ASN A 93 0.82 -8.84 21.10
N GLU A 94 -0.38 -8.33 21.41
CA GLU A 94 -1.64 -9.08 21.19
C GLU A 94 -2.08 -9.03 19.72
N LYS A 95 -1.65 -8.00 18.98
CA LYS A 95 -2.00 -7.80 17.56
C LYS A 95 -0.75 -7.58 16.72
N MET A 96 -0.87 -7.81 15.41
CA MET A 96 0.19 -7.43 14.48
C MET A 96 0.26 -5.90 14.34
N SER A 97 1.48 -5.35 14.40
CA SER A 97 1.75 -3.91 14.30
C SER A 97 1.79 -3.46 12.85
N LEU A 98 0.79 -2.65 12.44
CA LEU A 98 0.69 -2.16 11.07
C LEU A 98 1.85 -1.20 10.71
N ILE A 99 2.29 -0.33 11.63
CA ILE A 99 3.41 0.61 11.36
C ILE A 99 4.73 -0.09 11.04
N SER A 100 4.88 -1.36 11.44
CA SER A 100 6.07 -2.15 11.16
C SER A 100 6.12 -2.70 9.73
N LEU A 101 4.98 -2.72 9.03
CA LEU A 101 4.84 -3.30 7.70
C LEU A 101 5.25 -2.31 6.61
N THR A 102 5.87 -2.80 5.54
CA THR A 102 6.13 -2.06 4.31
C THR A 102 4.84 -1.60 3.65
N ILE A 103 3.79 -2.41 3.66
CA ILE A 103 2.50 -2.04 3.06
C ILE A 103 1.93 -0.77 3.69
N PHE A 104 2.08 -0.57 5.01
CA PHE A 104 1.64 0.64 5.70
C PHE A 104 2.40 1.89 5.25
N LYS A 105 3.73 1.78 5.10
CA LYS A 105 4.58 2.87 4.60
C LYS A 105 4.20 3.25 3.17
N LEU A 106 3.88 2.25 2.34
CA LEU A 106 3.41 2.45 0.97
C LEU A 106 2.06 3.17 0.94
N ILE A 107 1.07 2.72 1.71
CA ILE A 107 -0.26 3.35 1.82
C ILE A 107 -0.11 4.82 2.24
N THR A 108 0.64 5.08 3.31
CA THR A 108 0.87 6.44 3.82
C THR A 108 1.51 7.33 2.76
N ARG A 109 2.51 6.82 2.03
CA ARG A 109 3.16 7.55 0.92
C ARG A 109 2.20 7.84 -0.22
N VAL A 110 1.29 6.93 -0.55
CA VAL A 110 0.27 7.14 -1.59
C VAL A 110 -0.71 8.23 -1.13
N ILE A 111 -1.27 8.11 0.07
CA ILE A 111 -2.25 9.07 0.60
C ILE A 111 -1.65 10.49 0.63
N MET A 112 -0.46 10.66 1.22
CA MET A 112 0.18 11.97 1.37
C MET A 112 0.56 12.64 0.04
N LYS A 113 0.61 11.87 -1.07
CA LYS A 113 0.92 12.41 -2.41
C LYS A 113 -0.32 12.69 -3.24
N ASN A 114 -1.43 12.01 -2.98
CA ASN A 114 -2.64 12.08 -3.81
C ASN A 114 -3.80 12.83 -3.15
N VAL A 115 -3.72 13.10 -1.85
CA VAL A 115 -4.70 13.95 -1.15
C VAL A 115 -4.10 15.32 -0.96
N SER A 116 -4.60 16.29 -1.72
CA SER A 116 -4.30 17.71 -1.54
C SER A 116 -5.14 18.23 -0.38
N GLY A 117 -4.48 18.81 0.63
CA GLY A 117 -5.13 19.59 1.69
C GLY A 117 -5.47 21.00 1.23
#